data_AF-A0A8N4L119-F1
#
_entry.id   AF-A0A8N4L119-F1
#
_cell.length_a   1.000
_cell.length_b   1.000
_cell.length_c   1.000
_cell.angle_alpha   90.00
_cell.angle_beta   90.00
_cell.angle_gamma   90.00
#
_symmetry.space_group_name_H-M   'P 1'
#
loop_
_entity.id
_entity.type
_entity.pdbx_description
1 polymer ?
#
loop_
_entity_poly.entity_id
_entity_poly.type
_entity_poly.pdbx_seq_one_letter_code
_entity_poly.pdbx_strand_id
1 'polypeptide(L)'
;MPPEANVESTLIWYEKSRPENYKYWVDETASFLQSYENLPKQNQVNCSFENPPPEGKVCAFDANAFAPCTKENNFGYHQARPCIFLKLNKIYNWEPTIYNDSKHLPVDMPVELQNHIKEKESLRPNQTSVVWISCEGENPADVENIKARDYYPRMGFPGYYFPFKNIEGYVQPIVAVQFTVETGVLINIECKAWASNIKHDRTERKGSVHFELMVD
;
A
#
# COMPACT_ATOMS: atom_id res chain seq x y z
N MET A 1 -10.15 8.99 -2.56
CA MET A 1 -9.31 9.95 -3.32
C MET A 1 -9.67 11.36 -2.85
N PRO A 2 -8.86 12.40 -3.09
CA PRO A 2 -9.28 13.78 -2.84
C PRO A 2 -10.62 14.08 -3.53
N PRO A 3 -11.46 14.98 -2.96
CA PRO A 3 -12.76 15.32 -3.54
C PRO A 3 -12.65 15.73 -5.01
N GLU A 4 -13.67 15.42 -5.81
CA GLU A 4 -13.72 15.79 -7.23
C GLU A 4 -13.58 17.31 -7.46
N ALA A 5 -13.93 18.13 -6.47
CA ALA A 5 -13.71 19.58 -6.51
C ALA A 5 -12.22 19.97 -6.51
N ASN A 6 -11.33 19.07 -6.07
CA ASN A 6 -9.90 19.29 -5.86
C ASN A 6 -9.05 18.15 -6.46
N VAL A 7 -9.41 17.65 -7.66
CA VAL A 7 -8.73 16.49 -8.30
C VAL A 7 -7.22 16.70 -8.50
N GLU A 8 -6.78 17.96 -8.61
CA GLU A 8 -5.37 18.31 -8.77
C GLU A 8 -4.58 18.28 -7.45
N SER A 9 -5.27 18.34 -6.31
CA SER A 9 -4.63 18.28 -5.01
C SER A 9 -4.36 16.83 -4.61
N THR A 10 -3.20 16.58 -4.03
CA THR A 10 -2.86 15.30 -3.40
C THR A 10 -3.00 15.34 -1.87
N LEU A 11 -3.62 16.40 -1.35
CA LEU A 11 -3.75 16.64 0.07
C LEU A 11 -4.83 15.77 0.72
N ILE A 12 -4.42 15.05 1.75
CA ILE A 12 -5.27 14.40 2.72
C ILE A 12 -5.21 15.24 3.99
N TRP A 13 -6.19 16.13 4.15
CA TRP A 13 -6.35 16.94 5.34
C TRP A 13 -7.58 16.48 6.12
N TYR A 14 -7.43 16.37 7.45
CA TYR A 14 -8.58 16.20 8.33
C TYR A 14 -8.33 16.64 9.77
N GLU A 15 -9.42 16.96 10.47
CA GLU A 15 -9.44 17.24 11.91
C GLU A 15 -9.88 15.97 12.67
N LYS A 16 -9.01 15.39 13.51
CA LYS A 16 -9.29 14.15 14.27
C LYS A 16 -10.44 14.33 15.27
N SER A 17 -10.61 15.56 15.77
CA SER A 17 -11.62 15.89 16.79
C SER A 17 -13.02 16.08 16.22
N ARG A 18 -13.17 16.14 14.89
CA ARG A 18 -14.41 16.40 14.17
C ARG A 18 -14.80 15.22 13.28
N PRO A 19 -15.67 14.30 13.75
CA PRO A 19 -16.10 13.14 12.99
C PRO A 19 -16.63 13.46 11.59
N GLU A 20 -17.37 14.55 11.45
CA GLU A 20 -17.91 15.04 10.18
C GLU A 20 -16.82 15.41 9.17
N ASN A 21 -15.63 15.82 9.63
CA ASN A 21 -14.52 16.25 8.79
C ASN A 21 -13.81 15.04 8.17
N TYR A 22 -13.43 14.04 8.97
CA TYR A 22 -12.77 12.83 8.45
C TYR A 22 -13.75 11.81 7.85
N LYS A 23 -15.06 11.97 8.04
CA LYS A 23 -16.09 11.07 7.50
C LYS A 23 -15.95 10.87 5.99
N TYR A 24 -15.63 11.93 5.24
CA TYR A 24 -15.40 11.83 3.80
C TYR A 24 -14.34 10.76 3.47
N TRP A 25 -13.19 10.82 4.14
CA TRP A 25 -12.09 9.87 3.91
C TRP A 25 -12.45 8.44 4.31
N VAL A 26 -13.20 8.29 5.41
CA VAL A 26 -13.70 6.99 5.86
C VAL A 26 -14.66 6.39 4.84
N ASP A 27 -15.63 7.17 4.35
CA ASP A 27 -16.63 6.71 3.40
C ASP A 27 -15.99 6.39 2.04
N GLU A 28 -15.07 7.23 1.56
CA GLU A 28 -14.31 6.99 0.32
C GLU A 28 -13.46 5.71 0.39
N THR A 29 -12.78 5.49 1.52
CA THR A 29 -11.97 4.28 1.74
C THR A 29 -12.85 3.05 1.84
N ALA A 30 -14.00 3.14 2.53
CA ALA A 30 -14.96 2.06 2.60
C ALA A 30 -15.54 1.71 1.22
N SER A 31 -15.92 2.72 0.43
CA SER A 31 -16.41 2.54 -0.95
C SER A 31 -15.35 1.87 -1.84
N PHE A 32 -14.10 2.31 -1.72
CA PHE A 32 -12.97 1.70 -2.42
C PHE A 32 -12.83 0.21 -2.08
N LEU A 33 -12.82 -0.17 -0.79
CA LEU A 33 -12.71 -1.57 -0.38
C LEU A 33 -13.94 -2.40 -0.75
N GLN A 34 -15.13 -1.81 -0.69
CA GLN A 34 -16.36 -2.47 -1.11
C GLN A 34 -16.32 -2.88 -2.58
N SER A 35 -15.63 -2.13 -3.44
CA SER A 35 -15.42 -2.51 -4.84
C SER A 35 -14.67 -3.85 -5.01
N TYR A 36 -13.81 -4.22 -4.06
CA TYR A 36 -13.11 -5.52 -4.04
C TYR A 36 -13.99 -6.65 -3.50
N GLU A 37 -14.82 -6.35 -2.50
CA GLU A 37 -15.79 -7.30 -1.95
C GLU A 37 -16.82 -7.71 -3.00
N ASN A 38 -17.25 -6.76 -3.82
CA ASN A 38 -18.24 -6.96 -4.89
C ASN A 38 -17.69 -7.68 -6.14
N LEU A 39 -16.39 -7.98 -6.21
CA LEU A 39 -15.81 -8.70 -7.34
C LEU A 39 -16.42 -10.12 -7.46
N PRO A 40 -16.61 -10.63 -8.69
CA PRO A 40 -17.07 -12.00 -8.92
C PRO A 40 -16.19 -13.04 -8.21
N LYS A 41 -16.81 -13.94 -7.43
CA LYS A 41 -16.11 -14.89 -6.55
C LYS A 41 -15.84 -16.26 -7.18
N GLN A 42 -16.39 -16.54 -8.37
CA GLN A 42 -16.36 -17.86 -9.02
C GLN A 42 -14.93 -18.38 -9.28
N ASN A 43 -13.99 -17.46 -9.54
CA ASN A 43 -12.59 -17.78 -9.80
C ASN A 43 -11.66 -17.46 -8.63
N GLN A 44 -12.18 -16.97 -7.51
CA GLN A 44 -11.38 -16.62 -6.35
C GLN A 44 -11.02 -17.86 -5.52
N VAL A 45 -9.75 -17.94 -5.11
CA VAL A 45 -9.21 -18.98 -4.22
C VAL A 45 -8.33 -18.34 -3.15
N ASN A 46 -8.17 -18.99 -2.01
CA ASN A 46 -7.24 -18.52 -0.98
C ASN A 46 -5.81 -18.76 -1.45
N CYS A 47 -5.03 -17.69 -1.59
CA CYS A 47 -3.65 -17.73 -2.04
C CYS A 47 -2.68 -17.61 -0.86
N SER A 48 -1.54 -18.29 -0.98
CA SER A 48 -0.36 -18.05 -0.15
C SER A 48 0.91 -18.14 -1.01
N PHE A 49 2.07 -17.90 -0.40
CA PHE A 49 3.35 -18.08 -1.11
C PHE A 49 3.59 -19.54 -1.50
N GLU A 50 3.09 -20.47 -0.69
CA GLU A 50 3.18 -21.91 -0.89
C GLU A 50 2.07 -22.41 -1.83
N ASN A 51 0.93 -21.71 -1.87
CA ASN A 51 -0.24 -22.06 -2.69
C ASN A 51 -0.65 -20.85 -3.56
N PRO A 52 0.11 -20.53 -4.62
CA PRO A 52 -0.30 -19.52 -5.59
C PRO A 52 -1.57 -19.96 -6.34
N PRO A 53 -2.32 -19.01 -6.95
CA PRO A 53 -3.54 -19.37 -7.66
C PRO A 53 -3.21 -20.25 -8.88
N PRO A 54 -3.92 -21.37 -9.10
CA PRO A 54 -3.74 -22.18 -10.30
C PRO A 54 -4.22 -21.44 -11.54
N GLU A 55 -3.91 -21.99 -12.72
CA GLU A 55 -4.33 -21.39 -13.99
C GLU A 55 -5.87 -21.21 -14.05
N GLY A 56 -6.32 -20.03 -14.50
CA GLY A 56 -7.73 -19.68 -14.55
C GLY A 56 -8.35 -19.27 -13.20
N LYS A 57 -7.58 -19.29 -12.10
CA LYS A 57 -8.01 -18.79 -10.79
C LYS A 57 -7.25 -17.53 -10.39
N VAL A 58 -7.81 -16.81 -9.42
CA VAL A 58 -7.29 -15.54 -8.88
C VAL A 58 -7.41 -15.55 -7.36
N CYS A 59 -6.67 -14.68 -6.69
CA CYS A 59 -6.70 -14.64 -5.23
C CYS A 59 -7.99 -13.98 -4.70
N ALA A 60 -8.52 -14.56 -3.64
CA ALA A 60 -9.62 -14.01 -2.88
C ALA A 60 -9.18 -12.73 -2.13
N PHE A 61 -10.12 -11.81 -1.97
CA PHE A 61 -9.94 -10.60 -1.17
C PHE A 61 -10.49 -10.83 0.25
N ASP A 62 -9.70 -10.48 1.26
CA ASP A 62 -10.12 -10.47 2.66
C ASP A 62 -9.86 -9.10 3.28
N ALA A 63 -10.93 -8.36 3.58
CA ALA A 63 -10.84 -7.05 4.22
C ALA A 63 -10.29 -7.12 5.66
N ASN A 64 -10.44 -8.26 6.34
CA ASN A 64 -9.98 -8.42 7.73
C ASN A 64 -8.45 -8.49 7.83
N ALA A 65 -7.77 -8.88 6.75
CA ALA A 65 -6.32 -8.91 6.68
C ALA A 65 -5.68 -7.52 6.90
N PHE A 66 -6.46 -6.44 6.76
CA PHE A 66 -5.99 -5.07 6.97
C PHE A 66 -6.15 -4.57 8.40
N ALA A 67 -6.67 -5.36 9.34
CA ALA A 67 -6.79 -4.92 10.73
C ALA A 67 -5.44 -4.40 11.28
N PRO A 68 -5.40 -3.20 11.90
CA PRO A 68 -6.52 -2.41 12.42
C PRO A 68 -7.13 -1.38 11.42
N CYS A 69 -6.72 -1.37 10.16
CA CYS A 69 -7.22 -0.49 9.10
C CYS A 69 -8.57 -0.97 8.54
N THR A 70 -9.60 -1.01 9.38
CA THR A 70 -10.95 -1.43 8.98
C THR A 70 -11.95 -0.27 9.11
N LYS A 71 -13.12 -0.44 8.50
CA LYS A 71 -14.21 0.54 8.53
C LYS A 71 -14.71 0.76 9.96
N GLU A 72 -14.80 -0.29 10.76
CA GLU A 72 -15.25 -0.26 12.16
C GLU A 72 -14.32 0.59 13.03
N ASN A 73 -13.03 0.65 12.66
CA ASN A 73 -12.03 1.47 13.32
C ASN A 73 -11.83 2.83 12.63
N ASN A 74 -12.77 3.26 11.76
CA ASN A 74 -12.69 4.48 10.95
C ASN A 74 -11.34 4.63 10.23
N PHE A 75 -10.73 3.52 9.80
CA PHE A 75 -9.39 3.48 9.20
C PHE A 75 -8.34 4.30 9.98
N GLY A 76 -8.47 4.39 11.31
CA GLY A 76 -7.56 5.11 12.20
C GLY A 76 -7.64 6.64 12.17
N TYR A 77 -8.51 7.25 11.35
CA TYR A 77 -8.67 8.72 11.27
C TYR A 77 -9.01 9.34 12.63
N HIS A 78 -9.93 8.74 13.39
CA HIS A 78 -10.30 9.22 14.73
C HIS A 78 -9.15 9.22 15.77
N GLN A 79 -8.03 8.55 15.49
CA GLN A 79 -6.87 8.44 16.39
C GLN A 79 -5.67 9.27 15.93
N ALA A 80 -5.82 10.15 14.94
CA ALA A 80 -4.70 10.80 14.26
C ALA A 80 -3.72 9.80 13.61
N ARG A 81 -4.19 8.59 13.29
CA ARG A 81 -3.37 7.51 12.72
C ARG A 81 -4.01 6.95 11.46
N PRO A 82 -4.09 7.74 10.37
CA PRO A 82 -4.88 7.38 9.20
C PRO A 82 -4.22 6.23 8.44
N CYS A 83 -5.04 5.31 7.94
CA CYS A 83 -4.62 4.24 7.04
C CYS A 83 -4.80 4.66 5.59
N ILE A 84 -3.70 4.73 4.85
CA ILE A 84 -3.69 5.04 3.42
C ILE A 84 -3.48 3.75 2.62
N PHE A 85 -4.39 3.46 1.70
CA PHE A 85 -4.31 2.27 0.87
C PHE A 85 -3.56 2.55 -0.43
N LEU A 86 -2.51 1.77 -0.68
CA LEU A 86 -1.71 1.82 -1.90
C LEU A 86 -2.09 0.66 -2.81
N LYS A 87 -2.13 0.93 -4.12
CA LYS A 87 -2.38 -0.06 -5.17
C LYS A 87 -1.40 0.15 -6.33
N LEU A 88 -1.03 -0.93 -7.01
CA LEU A 88 -0.22 -0.86 -8.24
C LEU A 88 -1.10 -0.85 -9.48
N ASN A 89 -0.73 -0.11 -10.51
CA ASN A 89 -1.45 -0.13 -11.80
C ASN A 89 -1.50 -1.54 -12.41
N LYS A 90 -2.65 -1.93 -12.95
CA LYS A 90 -2.83 -3.21 -13.66
C LYS A 90 -2.21 -3.12 -15.05
N ILE A 91 -1.13 -3.87 -15.27
CA ILE A 91 -0.51 -4.03 -16.59
C ILE A 91 -0.67 -5.49 -17.01
N TYR A 92 -1.30 -5.72 -18.16
CA TYR A 92 -1.56 -7.06 -18.66
C TYR A 92 -0.25 -7.82 -18.89
N ASN A 93 -0.17 -9.04 -18.38
CA ASN A 93 0.97 -9.94 -18.50
C ASN A 93 2.30 -9.39 -17.94
N TRP A 94 2.26 -8.34 -17.13
CA TRP A 94 3.45 -7.84 -16.43
C TRP A 94 3.71 -8.67 -15.18
N GLU A 95 4.96 -9.09 -15.01
CA GLU A 95 5.43 -9.87 -13.87
C GLU A 95 6.60 -9.13 -13.19
N PRO A 96 6.58 -8.97 -11.87
CA PRO A 96 7.65 -8.29 -11.16
C PRO A 96 8.91 -9.16 -11.10
N THR A 97 10.06 -8.56 -11.35
CA THR A 97 11.37 -9.20 -11.11
C THR A 97 11.78 -8.94 -9.67
N ILE A 98 11.51 -9.88 -8.77
CA ILE A 98 11.75 -9.73 -7.33
C ILE A 98 13.25 -9.78 -6.99
N TYR A 99 13.66 -9.09 -5.93
CA TYR A 99 14.99 -9.25 -5.35
C TYR A 99 15.12 -10.63 -4.71
N ASN A 100 15.93 -11.49 -5.35
CA ASN A 100 16.15 -12.86 -4.91
C ASN A 100 17.22 -12.99 -3.80
N ASP A 101 17.99 -11.93 -3.57
CA ASP A 101 18.98 -11.88 -2.50
C ASP A 101 18.97 -10.50 -1.84
N SER A 102 19.30 -10.47 -0.55
CA SER A 102 19.46 -9.20 0.18
C SER A 102 20.85 -8.58 0.10
N LYS A 103 21.75 -9.16 -0.70
CA LYS A 103 23.14 -8.70 -0.87
C LYS A 103 23.28 -7.64 -1.97
N HIS A 104 22.41 -7.70 -2.97
CA HIS A 104 22.39 -6.83 -4.15
C HIS A 104 21.10 -6.00 -4.22
N LEU A 105 20.73 -5.40 -3.09
CA LEU A 105 19.63 -4.45 -3.05
C LEU A 105 20.08 -3.09 -3.63
N PRO A 106 19.17 -2.34 -4.28
CA PRO A 106 19.47 -1.00 -4.79
C PRO A 106 20.02 -0.08 -3.71
N VAL A 107 21.00 0.75 -4.07
CA VAL A 107 21.66 1.68 -3.13
C VAL A 107 20.69 2.74 -2.61
N ASP A 108 19.72 3.13 -3.43
CA ASP A 108 18.67 4.10 -3.12
C ASP A 108 17.47 3.48 -2.35
N MET A 109 17.46 2.16 -2.15
CA MET A 109 16.48 1.52 -1.29
C MET A 109 16.72 1.92 0.18
N PRO A 110 15.67 2.30 0.94
CA PRO A 110 15.83 2.73 2.32
C PRO A 110 16.47 1.65 3.19
N VAL A 111 17.38 2.06 4.09
CA VAL A 111 18.12 1.13 4.98
C VAL A 111 17.16 0.30 5.84
N GLU A 112 16.06 0.90 6.30
CA GLU A 112 15.00 0.20 7.04
C GLU A 112 14.41 -0.96 6.22
N LEU A 113 14.08 -0.70 4.96
CA LEU A 113 13.56 -1.71 4.05
C LEU A 113 14.60 -2.78 3.74
N GLN A 114 15.87 -2.41 3.50
CA GLN A 114 16.93 -3.38 3.28
C GLN A 114 17.09 -4.34 4.46
N ASN A 115 17.06 -3.81 5.69
CA ASN A 115 17.16 -4.61 6.90
C ASN A 115 15.93 -5.52 7.08
N HIS A 116 14.74 -5.01 6.77
CA HIS A 116 13.52 -5.83 6.78
C HIS A 116 13.61 -7.00 5.79
N ILE A 117 14.09 -6.75 4.56
CA ILE A 117 14.25 -7.81 3.55
C ILE A 117 15.25 -8.87 4.04
N LYS A 118 16.40 -8.44 4.58
CA LYS A 118 17.42 -9.35 5.17
C LYS A 118 16.82 -10.22 6.28
N GLU A 119 16.04 -9.63 7.18
CA GLU A 119 15.39 -10.35 8.27
C GLU A 119 14.36 -11.36 7.74
N LYS A 120 13.51 -10.94 6.78
CA LYS A 120 12.49 -11.82 6.19
C LYS A 120 13.10 -12.96 5.39
N GLU A 121 14.17 -12.72 4.66
CA GLU A 121 14.92 -13.76 3.95
C GLU A 121 15.45 -14.83 4.93
N SER A 122 15.98 -14.39 6.07
CA SER A 122 16.47 -15.29 7.12
C SER A 122 15.35 -16.10 7.80
N LEU A 123 14.22 -15.44 8.13
CA LEU A 123 13.13 -16.07 8.89
C LEU A 123 12.15 -16.88 8.02
N ARG A 124 11.86 -16.40 6.80
CA ARG A 124 10.85 -16.95 5.90
C ARG A 124 11.31 -16.81 4.43
N PRO A 125 12.36 -17.55 4.01
CA PRO A 125 12.92 -17.44 2.67
C PRO A 125 11.91 -17.72 1.55
N ASN A 126 10.88 -18.54 1.81
CA ASN A 126 9.83 -18.84 0.84
C ASN A 126 8.79 -17.71 0.66
N GLN A 127 8.87 -16.63 1.45
CA GLN A 127 7.91 -15.52 1.45
C GLN A 127 8.53 -14.17 1.02
N THR A 128 9.64 -14.25 0.28
CA THR A 128 10.40 -13.09 -0.23
C THR A 128 9.96 -12.64 -1.62
N SER A 129 9.17 -13.46 -2.34
CA SER A 129 8.59 -13.11 -3.66
C SER A 129 7.56 -11.98 -3.54
N VAL A 130 8.03 -10.75 -3.36
CA VAL A 130 7.24 -9.59 -2.93
C VAL A 130 7.74 -8.34 -3.64
N VAL A 131 6.81 -7.58 -4.24
CA VAL A 131 7.08 -6.19 -4.64
C VAL A 131 7.03 -5.35 -3.38
N TRP A 132 8.20 -5.01 -2.84
CA TRP A 132 8.32 -4.31 -1.56
C TRP A 132 7.85 -2.87 -1.68
N ILE A 133 7.41 -2.30 -0.56
CA ILE A 133 6.96 -0.90 -0.49
C ILE A 133 7.71 -0.20 0.64
N SER A 134 8.12 1.04 0.39
CA SER A 134 8.57 1.95 1.45
C SER A 134 7.89 3.30 1.27
N CYS A 135 7.47 3.90 2.37
CA CYS A 135 6.97 5.28 2.42
C CYS A 135 7.87 6.11 3.31
N GLU A 136 8.26 7.30 2.85
CA GLU A 136 9.16 8.21 3.57
C GLU A 136 8.72 9.65 3.37
N GLY A 137 9.15 10.53 4.29
CA GLY A 137 9.01 11.97 4.11
C GLY A 137 9.96 12.46 3.03
N GLU A 138 9.55 13.46 2.23
CA GLU A 138 10.37 13.92 1.10
C GLU A 138 11.58 14.76 1.53
N ASN A 139 11.46 15.52 2.61
CA ASN A 139 12.51 16.38 3.15
C ASN A 139 12.83 16.03 4.62
N PRO A 140 13.96 16.49 5.19
CA PRO A 140 14.31 16.19 6.59
C PRO A 140 13.21 16.53 7.60
N ALA A 141 12.50 17.65 7.40
CA ALA A 141 11.37 18.02 8.26
C ALA A 141 10.19 17.04 8.13
N ASP A 142 9.86 16.60 6.91
CA ASP A 142 8.80 15.61 6.68
C ASP A 142 9.17 14.27 7.35
N VAL A 143 10.43 13.86 7.23
CA VAL A 143 10.95 12.63 7.86
C VAL A 143 10.81 12.69 9.39
N GLU A 144 11.15 13.81 10.02
CA GLU A 144 11.05 13.99 11.47
C GLU A 144 9.58 14.02 11.97
N ASN A 145 8.65 14.45 11.12
CA ASN A 145 7.22 14.53 11.45
C ASN A 145 6.48 13.19 11.29
N ILE A 146 7.07 12.19 10.62
CA ILE A 146 6.52 10.83 10.54
C ILE A 146 7.13 9.98 11.65
N LYS A 147 6.35 9.72 12.71
CA LYS A 147 6.80 8.98 13.90
C LYS A 147 6.80 7.46 13.69
N ALA A 148 5.83 6.93 12.95
CA ALA A 148 5.75 5.51 12.63
C ALA A 148 4.94 5.26 11.35
N ARG A 149 5.19 4.11 10.72
CA ARG A 149 4.49 3.61 9.52
C ARG A 149 4.30 2.11 9.66
N ASP A 150 3.06 1.68 9.87
CA ASP A 150 2.73 0.26 9.99
C ASP A 150 2.08 -0.23 8.69
N TYR A 151 2.50 -1.39 8.17
CA TYR A 151 2.03 -1.92 6.89
C TYR A 151 1.18 -3.17 7.08
N TYR A 152 -0.02 -3.18 6.48
CA TYR A 152 -1.00 -4.27 6.62
C TYR A 152 -1.48 -4.79 5.26
N PRO A 153 -1.59 -6.13 5.08
CA PRO A 153 -1.17 -7.18 6.01
C PRO A 153 0.36 -7.33 6.11
N ARG A 154 1.11 -6.73 5.18
CA ARG A 154 2.56 -6.78 5.12
C ARG A 154 3.12 -5.60 4.34
N MET A 155 4.42 -5.37 4.48
CA MET A 155 5.12 -4.32 3.72
C MET A 155 5.34 -4.74 2.26
N GLY A 156 4.32 -4.60 1.42
CA GLY A 156 4.41 -4.83 -0.02
C GLY A 156 3.44 -5.87 -0.57
N PHE A 157 3.50 -6.08 -1.89
CA PHE A 157 2.55 -6.88 -2.64
C PHE A 157 3.12 -8.26 -2.95
N PRO A 158 2.48 -9.36 -2.51
CA PRO A 158 2.95 -10.70 -2.83
C PRO A 158 2.95 -10.99 -4.34
N GLY A 159 3.98 -11.68 -4.80
CA GLY A 159 4.19 -12.02 -6.22
C GLY A 159 3.09 -12.90 -6.81
N TYR A 160 2.42 -13.71 -5.99
CA TYR A 160 1.32 -14.58 -6.44
C TYR A 160 0.05 -13.85 -6.91
N TYR A 161 -0.01 -12.52 -6.77
CA TYR A 161 -1.04 -11.69 -7.41
C TYR A 161 -0.70 -11.32 -8.86
N PHE A 162 0.49 -11.68 -9.35
CA PHE A 162 0.99 -11.40 -10.69
C PHE A 162 1.20 -12.69 -11.48
N PRO A 163 1.17 -12.63 -12.82
CA PRO A 163 0.80 -11.46 -13.63
C PRO A 163 -0.72 -11.26 -13.71
N PHE A 164 -1.15 -10.05 -14.07
CA PHE A 164 -2.55 -9.78 -14.39
C PHE A 164 -2.92 -10.38 -15.75
N LYS A 165 -3.81 -11.38 -15.76
CA LYS A 165 -4.27 -12.10 -16.97
C LYS A 165 -5.73 -11.80 -17.37
N ASN A 166 -6.31 -10.72 -16.86
CA ASN A 166 -7.71 -10.34 -17.12
C ASN A 166 -8.74 -11.45 -16.81
N ILE A 167 -8.47 -12.26 -15.79
CA ILE A 167 -9.40 -13.28 -15.29
C ILE A 167 -10.48 -12.58 -14.47
N GLU A 168 -11.74 -12.92 -14.72
CA GLU A 168 -12.87 -12.36 -13.99
C GLU A 168 -12.74 -12.62 -12.48
N GLY A 169 -13.01 -11.61 -11.67
CA GLY A 169 -12.83 -11.66 -10.22
C GLY A 169 -11.42 -11.33 -9.74
N TYR A 170 -10.49 -10.97 -10.64
CA TYR A 170 -9.11 -10.61 -10.27
C TYR A 170 -9.06 -9.45 -9.27
N VAL A 171 -8.40 -9.71 -8.15
CA VAL A 171 -8.11 -8.74 -7.08
C VAL A 171 -6.76 -8.10 -7.36
N GLN A 172 -6.75 -6.79 -7.57
CA GLN A 172 -5.51 -6.02 -7.57
C GLN A 172 -4.92 -6.07 -6.16
N PRO A 173 -3.63 -6.37 -5.98
CA PRO A 173 -3.05 -6.37 -4.64
C PRO A 173 -3.04 -4.93 -4.10
N ILE A 174 -3.47 -4.77 -2.85
CA ILE A 174 -3.48 -3.51 -2.10
C ILE A 174 -2.76 -3.71 -0.77
N VAL A 175 -2.19 -2.63 -0.24
CA VAL A 175 -1.56 -2.58 1.09
C VAL A 175 -2.06 -1.34 1.82
N ALA A 176 -2.37 -1.46 3.11
CA ALA A 176 -2.65 -0.31 3.96
C ALA A 176 -1.37 0.11 4.67
N VAL A 177 -1.09 1.42 4.67
CA VAL A 177 -0.02 2.03 5.46
C VAL A 177 -0.67 2.92 6.50
N GLN A 178 -0.55 2.56 7.78
CA GLN A 178 -1.01 3.38 8.88
C GLN A 178 0.10 4.32 9.31
N PHE A 179 -0.14 5.63 9.18
CA PHE A 179 0.83 6.64 9.56
C PHE A 179 0.57 7.11 10.99
N THR A 180 1.63 7.29 11.77
CA THR A 180 1.59 8.06 13.03
C THR A 180 2.42 9.31 12.81
N VAL A 181 1.79 10.48 12.88
CA VAL A 181 2.40 11.75 12.47
C VAL A 181 2.24 12.83 13.53
N GLU A 182 3.09 13.86 13.44
CA GLU A 182 2.90 15.11 14.17
C GLU A 182 1.65 15.85 13.67
N THR A 183 0.84 16.39 14.59
CA THR A 183 -0.39 17.12 14.25
C THR A 183 -0.12 18.61 14.01
N GLY A 184 -0.94 19.26 13.18
CA GLY A 184 -0.81 20.69 12.87
C GLY A 184 0.31 21.03 11.88
N VAL A 185 0.89 20.02 11.22
CA VAL A 185 1.96 20.18 10.23
C VAL A 185 1.58 19.47 8.93
N LEU A 186 1.87 20.13 7.81
CA LEU A 186 1.74 19.55 6.47
C LEU A 186 2.99 18.71 6.17
N ILE A 187 2.78 17.44 5.81
CA ILE A 187 3.86 16.46 5.58
C ILE A 187 3.78 15.94 4.15
N ASN A 188 4.89 16.04 3.41
CA ASN A 188 5.04 15.49 2.07
C ASN A 188 5.54 14.05 2.16
N ILE A 189 4.78 13.09 1.62
CA ILE A 189 5.07 11.66 1.72
C ILE A 189 5.23 11.08 0.31
N GLU A 190 6.35 10.38 0.08
CA GLU A 190 6.58 9.58 -1.12
C GLU A 190 6.60 8.10 -0.76
N CYS A 191 5.74 7.31 -1.38
CA CYS A 191 5.76 5.85 -1.31
C CYS A 191 6.29 5.26 -2.61
N LYS A 192 7.28 4.37 -2.52
CA LYS A 192 7.94 3.70 -3.65
C LYS A 192 7.70 2.20 -3.63
N ALA A 193 7.46 1.63 -4.80
CA ALA A 193 7.42 0.19 -5.03
C ALA A 193 8.76 -0.32 -5.56
N TRP A 194 9.25 -1.42 -5.02
CA TRP A 194 10.58 -1.96 -5.30
C TRP A 194 10.50 -3.36 -5.89
N ALA A 195 10.92 -3.46 -7.14
CA ALA A 195 11.27 -4.69 -7.85
C ALA A 195 12.30 -4.30 -8.93
N SER A 196 13.17 -5.21 -9.36
CA SER A 196 14.29 -4.90 -10.27
C SER A 196 13.83 -4.33 -11.61
N ASN A 197 12.60 -4.60 -12.03
CA ASN A 197 12.01 -4.09 -13.28
C ASN A 197 11.02 -2.93 -13.07
N ILE A 198 10.92 -2.37 -11.86
CA ILE A 198 10.20 -1.11 -11.60
C ILE A 198 11.21 0.03 -11.68
N LYS A 199 10.96 0.97 -12.59
CA LYS A 199 11.72 2.22 -12.69
C LYS A 199 11.03 3.29 -11.86
N HIS A 200 11.80 4.05 -11.10
CA HIS A 200 11.32 5.24 -10.41
C HIS A 200 11.54 6.46 -11.29
N ASP A 201 10.45 7.13 -11.65
CA ASP A 201 10.47 8.42 -12.33
C ASP A 201 9.44 9.33 -11.66
N ARG A 202 9.92 10.35 -10.94
CA ARG A 202 9.05 11.31 -10.24
C ARG A 202 8.21 12.15 -11.19
N THR A 203 8.74 12.49 -12.37
CA THR A 203 8.05 13.34 -13.35
C THR A 203 6.83 12.61 -13.91
N GLU A 204 7.01 11.32 -14.20
CA GLU A 204 5.97 10.47 -14.77
C GLU A 204 5.18 9.69 -13.69
N ARG A 205 5.48 9.92 -12.40
CA ARG A 205 4.91 9.19 -11.25
C ARG A 205 4.99 7.66 -11.43
N LYS A 206 6.10 7.19 -11.99
CA LYS A 206 6.36 5.77 -12.23
C LYS A 206 7.06 5.17 -11.03
N GLY A 207 6.54 4.04 -10.55
CA GLY A 207 7.11 3.31 -9.43
C GLY A 207 6.98 4.01 -8.07
N SER A 208 6.43 5.22 -8.02
CA SER A 208 6.19 5.98 -6.80
C SER A 208 4.86 6.72 -6.84
N VAL A 209 4.35 7.06 -5.65
CA VAL A 209 3.21 7.95 -5.47
C VAL A 209 3.56 8.97 -4.40
N HIS A 210 3.24 10.23 -4.69
CA HIS A 210 3.35 11.35 -3.78
C HIS A 210 1.96 11.73 -3.26
N PHE A 211 1.88 12.07 -1.98
CA PHE A 211 0.71 12.74 -1.40
C PHE A 211 1.11 13.57 -0.19
N GLU A 212 0.25 14.52 0.16
CA GLU A 212 0.43 15.40 1.31
C GLU A 212 -0.53 14.96 2.42
N LEU A 213 -0.06 14.95 3.66
CA LEU A 213 -0.86 14.56 4.83
C LEU A 213 -0.79 15.68 5.88
N MET A 214 -1.95 16.14 6.34
CA MET A 214 -2.06 17.08 7.45
C MET A 214 -3.18 16.64 8.38
N VAL A 215 -2.87 16.52 9.67
CA VAL A 215 -3.81 16.06 10.70
C VAL A 215 -3.90 17.12 11.78
N ASP A 216 -5.11 17.63 12.03
CA ASP A 216 -5.40 18.63 13.07
C ASP A 216 -6.12 18.01 14.29
#